data_AF-A0A9D4FGA3-F1
#
_entry.id   AF-A0A9D4FGA3-F1
#
_cell.length_a   1.000
_cell.length_b   1.000
_cell.length_c   1.000
_cell.angle_alpha   90.00
_cell.angle_beta   90.00
_cell.angle_gamma   90.00
#
_symmetry.space_group_name_H-M   'P 1'
#
loop_
_entity.id
_entity.type
_entity.pdbx_description
1 polymer ?
#
loop_
_entity_poly.entity_id
_entity_poly.type
_entity_poly.pdbx_seq_one_letter_code
_entity_poly.pdbx_strand_id
1 'polypeptide(L)'
;MVRTLISSAIKGAECSKYEDAVKMLNTLQTNAQTIEKIRQERDKNAHLNIPRMLNYASRVGIQESDMSRLNVIHISGTKGKGSTCAYCESILRHHGYKTGFYSSPHLVEVRERLNVGGQPIESEKFASYFWEVYHKLDSTKDAGDGTMPNYFGFLTVMSLYVFLQEKVDVAIMEVGIGGEYDCTNMIRNPVVCGVTSLGLDHVSILGSTIDKIAWHKAGIFKPGVPAFTVPQPPEAMRVLAERALEKGTVLHQCQDLGAYNRILKLGIKGSVQTLNAALALQLCHTWMMKYKERCITNESRPQEQSDMSLVPESTASITASASQMDIPTVSPITLTQNDIKGLEECVWLGRNQVINVSGVCFYLDGAHTVESIQQCVEWFKTETEAEKSNYRDGVYRILLYNCTGDRDSFTLMKPLVSCGFDAALFCPNLAYEIALSADQTNNTVTKESQCKRCVTNKETFDDLLQQQQNIGGSNNLEMGTTGNKAECQSLIFSSISECINWICKRKWEENRVVSEKLRKGDLLNNSKVSINRDWTDEPVMNGTCISDTKVTNKVESGQGLQNSDEGVYKYSNHASGDADRRHVEVLITGSLHLVGGALRVLWDRQLE
;
A
#
# COMPACT_ATOMS: atom_id res chain seq x y z
N MET A 1 -22.70 4.77 -35.52
CA MET A 1 -23.80 4.60 -34.53
C MET A 1 -23.87 3.18 -33.97
N VAL A 2 -24.14 2.14 -34.77
CA VAL A 2 -24.29 0.76 -34.25
C VAL A 2 -22.99 0.19 -33.63
N ARG A 3 -21.81 0.42 -34.22
CA ARG A 3 -20.52 0.00 -33.62
C ARG A 3 -20.17 0.75 -32.32
N THR A 4 -20.56 2.02 -32.21
CA THR A 4 -20.33 2.85 -31.02
C THR A 4 -21.26 2.44 -29.87
N LEU A 5 -22.52 2.12 -30.18
CA LEU A 5 -23.50 1.61 -29.21
C LEU A 5 -23.16 0.20 -28.75
N ILE A 6 -22.64 -0.66 -29.64
CA ILE A 6 -22.15 -1.99 -29.25
C ILE A 6 -20.89 -1.86 -28.38
N SER A 7 -19.95 -0.97 -28.72
CA SER A 7 -18.77 -0.73 -27.87
C SER A 7 -19.10 -0.11 -26.51
N SER A 8 -20.08 0.79 -26.42
CA SER A 8 -20.53 1.36 -25.14
C SER A 8 -21.38 0.38 -24.33
N ALA A 9 -22.17 -0.47 -24.97
CA ALA A 9 -22.94 -1.54 -24.31
C ALA A 9 -22.03 -2.68 -23.85
N ILE A 10 -20.99 -3.01 -24.61
CA ILE A 10 -19.95 -3.98 -24.23
C ILE A 10 -19.16 -3.43 -23.04
N LYS A 11 -18.64 -2.18 -23.09
CA LYS A 11 -18.01 -1.54 -21.93
C LYS A 11 -18.94 -1.41 -20.71
N GLY A 12 -20.23 -1.13 -20.94
CA GLY A 12 -21.24 -1.06 -19.88
C GLY A 12 -21.55 -2.42 -19.24
N ALA A 13 -21.56 -3.50 -20.03
CA ALA A 13 -21.77 -4.87 -19.54
C ALA A 13 -20.50 -5.47 -18.90
N GLU A 14 -19.31 -5.13 -19.42
CA GLU A 14 -17.99 -5.47 -18.85
C GLU A 14 -17.80 -4.80 -17.48
N CYS A 15 -18.16 -3.52 -17.35
CA CYS A 15 -18.17 -2.81 -16.07
C CYS A 15 -19.14 -3.45 -15.06
N SER A 16 -20.29 -3.97 -15.51
CA SER A 16 -21.28 -4.62 -14.62
C SER A 16 -20.76 -5.91 -13.98
N LYS A 17 -20.08 -6.79 -14.73
CA LYS A 17 -19.64 -8.10 -14.20
C LYS A 17 -18.56 -7.98 -13.13
N TYR A 18 -17.62 -7.04 -13.33
CA TYR A 18 -16.60 -6.74 -12.35
C TYR A 18 -17.22 -6.16 -11.07
N GLU A 19 -18.10 -5.16 -11.22
CA GLU A 19 -18.81 -4.56 -10.09
C GLU A 19 -19.62 -5.60 -9.30
N ASP A 20 -20.30 -6.53 -9.97
CA ASP A 20 -21.05 -7.60 -9.32
C ASP A 20 -20.15 -8.60 -8.59
N ALA A 21 -18.99 -8.92 -9.16
CA ALA A 21 -17.97 -9.74 -8.49
C ALA A 21 -17.44 -9.06 -7.23
N VAL A 22 -17.13 -7.76 -7.29
CA VAL A 22 -16.65 -6.99 -6.12
C VAL A 22 -17.74 -6.85 -5.05
N LYS A 23 -18.99 -6.58 -5.44
CA LYS A 23 -20.13 -6.57 -4.50
C LYS A 23 -20.28 -7.91 -3.80
N MET A 24 -20.22 -9.03 -4.53
CA MET A 24 -20.30 -10.37 -3.96
C MET A 24 -19.11 -10.64 -3.02
N LEU A 25 -17.89 -10.29 -3.43
CA LEU A 25 -16.71 -10.39 -2.58
C LEU A 25 -16.87 -9.61 -1.27
N ASN A 26 -17.45 -8.41 -1.32
CA ASN A 26 -17.72 -7.58 -0.15
C ASN A 26 -18.82 -8.14 0.78
N THR A 27 -19.59 -9.14 0.35
CA THR A 27 -20.52 -9.87 1.23
C THR A 27 -19.82 -10.92 2.09
N LEU A 28 -18.60 -11.35 1.70
CA LEU A 28 -17.80 -12.25 2.52
C LEU A 28 -17.38 -11.55 3.81
N GLN A 29 -17.13 -12.35 4.87
CA GLN A 29 -16.70 -11.80 6.15
C GLN A 29 -15.42 -10.95 5.96
N THR A 30 -15.50 -9.67 6.33
CA THR A 30 -14.40 -8.72 6.14
C THR A 30 -13.25 -8.97 7.09
N ASN A 31 -12.04 -8.49 6.75
CA ASN A 31 -10.87 -8.59 7.64
C ASN A 31 -11.10 -7.93 9.00
N ALA A 32 -11.79 -6.78 9.04
CA ALA A 32 -12.12 -6.09 10.28
C ALA A 32 -13.01 -6.97 11.19
N GLN A 33 -14.05 -7.58 10.62
CA GLN A 33 -14.93 -8.49 11.35
C GLN A 33 -14.21 -9.79 11.76
N THR A 34 -13.32 -10.32 10.93
CA THR A 34 -12.51 -11.49 11.28
C THR A 34 -11.55 -11.17 12.43
N ILE A 35 -10.89 -10.02 12.40
CA ILE A 35 -10.00 -9.57 13.48
C ILE A 35 -10.78 -9.42 14.78
N GLU A 36 -11.96 -8.80 14.73
CA GLU A 36 -12.80 -8.62 15.91
C GLU A 36 -13.27 -9.97 16.50
N LYS A 37 -13.63 -10.93 15.64
CA LYS A 37 -13.95 -12.29 16.07
C LYS A 37 -12.74 -12.99 16.72
N ILE A 38 -11.55 -12.87 16.14
CA ILE A 38 -10.31 -13.43 16.72
C ILE A 38 -10.02 -12.83 18.10
N ARG A 39 -10.21 -11.51 18.26
CA ARG A 39 -10.07 -10.83 19.55
C ARG A 39 -11.02 -11.41 20.61
N GLN A 40 -12.28 -11.62 20.24
CA GLN A 40 -13.29 -12.19 21.14
C GLN A 40 -13.00 -13.65 21.50
N GLU A 41 -12.51 -14.45 20.55
CA GLU A 41 -12.24 -15.89 20.73
C GLU A 41 -10.87 -16.19 21.37
N ARG A 42 -10.02 -15.17 21.59
CA ARG A 42 -8.65 -15.29 22.14
C ARG A 42 -7.80 -16.37 21.45
N ASP A 43 -7.88 -16.43 20.13
CA ASP A 43 -6.98 -17.23 19.29
C ASP A 43 -7.03 -18.77 19.47
N LYS A 44 -8.00 -19.33 20.22
CA LYS A 44 -8.06 -20.79 20.51
C LYS A 44 -8.07 -21.67 19.25
N ASN A 45 -8.57 -21.14 18.14
CA ASN A 45 -8.80 -21.86 16.90
C ASN A 45 -7.91 -21.44 15.72
N ALA A 46 -6.91 -20.55 15.91
CA ALA A 46 -6.11 -20.08 14.77
C ALA A 46 -5.30 -21.17 14.08
N HIS A 47 -4.88 -22.19 14.82
CA HIS A 47 -4.22 -23.38 14.26
C HIS A 47 -5.10 -24.13 13.23
N LEU A 48 -6.43 -23.98 13.28
CA LEU A 48 -7.36 -24.56 12.31
C LEU A 48 -7.43 -23.78 10.99
N ASN A 49 -6.84 -22.58 10.91
CA ASN A 49 -6.92 -21.76 9.70
C ASN A 49 -6.20 -22.42 8.53
N ILE A 50 -5.00 -22.99 8.74
CA ILE A 50 -4.23 -23.62 7.66
C ILE A 50 -4.95 -24.86 7.09
N PRO A 51 -5.45 -25.82 7.91
CA PRO A 51 -6.29 -26.91 7.40
C PRO A 51 -7.52 -26.44 6.60
N ARG A 52 -8.21 -25.38 7.05
CA ARG A 52 -9.34 -24.80 6.32
C ARG A 52 -8.91 -24.24 4.96
N MET A 53 -7.81 -23.50 4.92
CA MET A 53 -7.26 -22.98 3.67
C MET A 53 -6.89 -24.08 2.67
N LEU A 54 -6.28 -25.17 3.15
CA LEU A 54 -5.99 -26.34 2.31
C LEU A 54 -7.26 -27.01 1.79
N ASN A 55 -8.31 -27.09 2.62
CA ASN A 55 -9.62 -27.58 2.17
C ASN A 55 -10.22 -26.69 1.07
N TYR A 56 -10.19 -25.36 1.22
CA TYR A 56 -10.66 -24.44 0.20
C TYR A 56 -9.85 -24.55 -1.10
N ALA A 57 -8.52 -24.65 -1.01
CA ALA A 57 -7.65 -24.88 -2.17
C ALA A 57 -8.02 -26.20 -2.89
N SER A 58 -8.20 -27.29 -2.15
CA SER A 58 -8.61 -28.57 -2.74
C SER A 58 -9.97 -28.50 -3.42
N ARG A 59 -10.94 -27.76 -2.85
CA ARG A 59 -12.29 -27.58 -3.42
C ARG A 59 -12.30 -26.81 -4.74
N VAL A 60 -11.30 -25.95 -4.97
CA VAL A 60 -11.14 -25.27 -6.27
C VAL A 60 -10.26 -26.06 -7.26
N GLY A 61 -9.78 -27.24 -6.85
CA GLY A 61 -8.95 -28.13 -7.65
C GLY A 61 -7.45 -27.84 -7.56
N ILE A 62 -6.98 -27.15 -6.53
CA ILE A 62 -5.56 -26.87 -6.30
C ILE A 62 -5.01 -27.85 -5.27
N GLN A 63 -4.01 -28.64 -5.67
CA GLN A 63 -3.28 -29.55 -4.80
C GLN A 63 -1.93 -28.98 -4.37
N GLU A 64 -1.27 -29.64 -3.41
CA GLU A 64 0.05 -29.20 -2.92
C GLU A 64 1.13 -29.20 -4.01
N SER A 65 1.07 -30.15 -4.94
CA SER A 65 1.95 -30.20 -6.10
C SER A 65 1.77 -28.99 -7.03
N ASP A 66 0.55 -28.48 -7.16
CA ASP A 66 0.28 -27.29 -7.99
C ASP A 66 0.85 -26.04 -7.35
N MET A 67 0.65 -25.86 -6.04
CA MET A 67 1.25 -24.75 -5.29
C MET A 67 2.78 -24.74 -5.39
N SER A 68 3.39 -25.93 -5.41
CA SER A 68 4.85 -26.07 -5.55
C SER A 68 5.36 -25.62 -6.93
N ARG A 69 4.54 -25.70 -7.97
CA ARG A 69 4.86 -25.23 -9.34
C ARG A 69 4.88 -23.70 -9.47
N LEU A 70 4.31 -22.98 -8.52
CA LEU A 70 4.31 -21.51 -8.51
C LEU A 70 5.64 -20.89 -8.05
N ASN A 71 6.61 -21.72 -7.64
CA ASN A 71 7.95 -21.28 -7.19
C ASN A 71 7.89 -20.08 -6.24
N VAL A 72 7.16 -20.22 -5.14
CA VAL A 72 6.76 -19.08 -4.32
C VAL A 72 7.94 -18.38 -3.63
N ILE A 73 7.95 -17.06 -3.63
CA ILE A 73 8.69 -16.21 -2.68
C ILE A 73 7.71 -15.76 -1.61
N HIS A 74 7.94 -16.13 -0.34
CA HIS A 74 6.97 -15.86 0.74
C HIS A 74 7.53 -14.83 1.72
N ILE A 75 6.83 -13.70 1.89
CA ILE A 75 7.36 -12.54 2.63
C ILE A 75 6.43 -12.14 3.78
N SER A 76 6.95 -12.19 5.01
CA SER A 76 6.32 -11.64 6.22
C SER A 76 7.08 -10.44 6.74
N GLY A 77 6.55 -9.78 7.77
CA GLY A 77 7.13 -8.55 8.32
C GLY A 77 6.12 -7.60 8.94
N THR A 78 6.60 -6.63 9.71
CA THR A 78 5.75 -5.55 10.24
C THR A 78 5.69 -4.41 9.24
N LYS A 79 6.85 -3.85 8.88
CA LYS A 79 6.99 -2.76 7.89
C LYS A 79 7.87 -3.21 6.73
N GLY A 80 7.55 -2.77 5.52
CA GLY A 80 8.34 -3.08 4.33
C GLY A 80 7.90 -4.30 3.51
N LYS A 81 6.94 -5.12 3.97
CA LYS A 81 6.43 -6.30 3.23
C LYS A 81 6.09 -5.99 1.77
N GLY A 82 5.06 -5.15 1.55
CA GLY A 82 4.64 -4.74 0.20
C GLY A 82 5.77 -4.11 -0.62
N SER A 83 6.64 -3.30 -0.01
CA SER A 83 7.80 -2.71 -0.71
C SER A 83 8.83 -3.76 -1.13
N THR A 84 9.20 -4.70 -0.26
CA THR A 84 10.09 -5.83 -0.59
C THR A 84 9.46 -6.71 -1.66
N CYS A 85 8.16 -7.01 -1.57
CA CYS A 85 7.46 -7.75 -2.62
C CYS A 85 7.47 -7.01 -3.96
N ALA A 86 7.25 -5.69 -3.97
CA ALA A 86 7.29 -4.86 -5.17
C ALA A 86 8.70 -4.80 -5.78
N TYR A 87 9.75 -4.74 -4.96
CA TYR A 87 11.12 -4.89 -5.44
C TYR A 87 11.37 -6.28 -6.03
N CYS A 88 10.92 -7.35 -5.35
CA CYS A 88 11.07 -8.71 -5.87
C CYS A 88 10.38 -8.90 -7.23
N GLU A 89 9.14 -8.41 -7.34
CA GLU A 89 8.37 -8.41 -8.59
C GLU A 89 9.14 -7.65 -9.68
N SER A 90 9.54 -6.41 -9.41
CA SER A 90 10.22 -5.57 -10.40
C SER A 90 11.53 -6.19 -10.86
N ILE A 91 12.38 -6.66 -9.93
CA ILE A 91 13.65 -7.31 -10.25
C ILE A 91 13.41 -8.54 -11.13
N LEU A 92 12.54 -9.46 -10.73
CA LEU A 92 12.33 -10.70 -11.47
C LEU A 92 11.68 -10.46 -12.84
N ARG A 93 10.77 -9.48 -12.95
CA ARG A 93 10.21 -9.07 -14.23
C ARG A 93 11.26 -8.49 -15.17
N HIS A 94 12.23 -7.72 -14.66
CA HIS A 94 13.37 -7.23 -15.45
C HIS A 94 14.35 -8.34 -15.88
N HIS A 95 14.38 -9.45 -15.15
CA HIS A 95 15.08 -10.67 -15.57
C HIS A 95 14.27 -11.52 -16.57
N GLY A 96 13.07 -11.09 -16.97
CA GLY A 96 12.25 -11.71 -18.00
C GLY A 96 11.28 -12.78 -17.51
N TYR A 97 11.12 -12.95 -16.20
CA TYR A 97 10.16 -13.90 -15.63
C TYR A 97 8.73 -13.35 -15.65
N LYS A 98 7.74 -14.20 -15.94
CA LYS A 98 6.32 -13.86 -15.75
C LYS A 98 6.01 -13.90 -14.25
N THR A 99 5.84 -12.74 -13.65
CA THR A 99 5.58 -12.58 -12.21
C THR A 99 4.09 -12.67 -11.90
N GLY A 100 3.75 -13.29 -10.77
CA GLY A 100 2.48 -13.11 -10.06
C GLY A 100 2.78 -12.47 -8.70
N PHE A 101 2.05 -11.43 -8.31
CA PHE A 101 2.26 -10.76 -7.03
C PHE A 101 0.92 -10.57 -6.30
N TYR A 102 0.80 -11.23 -5.15
CA TYR A 102 -0.33 -11.10 -4.24
C TYR A 102 -0.01 -10.15 -3.08
N SER A 103 -0.79 -9.08 -2.92
CA SER A 103 -0.53 -8.01 -1.96
C SER A 103 -1.75 -7.66 -1.09
N SER A 104 -1.52 -6.97 0.04
CA SER A 104 -2.60 -6.42 0.85
C SER A 104 -2.19 -5.23 1.74
N PRO A 105 -3.10 -4.26 1.99
CA PRO A 105 -4.37 -4.04 1.31
C PRO A 105 -4.23 -3.39 -0.08
N HIS A 106 -5.32 -3.27 -0.84
CA HIS A 106 -5.37 -2.38 -2.00
C HIS A 106 -5.53 -0.92 -1.57
N LEU A 107 -5.19 0.03 -2.45
CA LEU A 107 -5.40 1.46 -2.26
C LEU A 107 -6.70 1.95 -2.92
N VAL A 108 -6.93 1.60 -4.18
CA VAL A 108 -8.06 2.10 -4.97
C VAL A 108 -8.98 0.99 -5.43
N GLU A 109 -8.43 -0.08 -6.02
CA GLU A 109 -9.20 -1.17 -6.60
C GLU A 109 -8.73 -2.55 -6.12
N VAL A 110 -9.64 -3.49 -5.91
CA VAL A 110 -9.28 -4.83 -5.41
C VAL A 110 -8.30 -5.59 -6.29
N ARG A 111 -8.29 -5.30 -7.60
CA ARG A 111 -7.39 -5.91 -8.58
C ARG A 111 -5.91 -5.63 -8.29
N GLU A 112 -5.59 -4.54 -7.58
CA GLU A 112 -4.20 -4.23 -7.15
C GLU A 112 -3.59 -5.32 -6.27
N ARG A 113 -4.44 -6.13 -5.61
CA ARG A 113 -4.00 -7.27 -4.81
C ARG A 113 -3.51 -8.44 -5.65
N LEU A 114 -3.80 -8.46 -6.95
CA LEU A 114 -3.57 -9.58 -7.86
C LEU A 114 -2.88 -9.06 -9.12
N ASN A 115 -1.57 -8.88 -9.04
CA ASN A 115 -0.77 -8.42 -10.17
C ASN A 115 -0.20 -9.59 -10.96
N VAL A 116 -0.22 -9.51 -12.29
CA VAL A 116 0.43 -10.45 -13.21
C VAL A 116 1.29 -9.66 -14.19
N GLY A 117 2.59 -9.95 -14.25
CA GLY A 117 3.53 -9.23 -15.11
C GLY A 117 3.67 -7.74 -14.75
N GLY A 118 3.59 -7.40 -13.46
CA GLY A 118 3.72 -6.03 -12.97
C GLY A 118 2.48 -5.15 -13.14
N GLN A 119 1.35 -5.71 -13.59
CA GLN A 119 0.09 -4.98 -13.76
C GLN A 119 -1.04 -5.66 -12.98
N PRO A 120 -1.98 -4.89 -12.40
CA PRO A 120 -3.22 -5.44 -11.87
C PRO A 120 -3.94 -6.26 -12.94
N ILE A 121 -4.49 -7.41 -12.55
CA ILE A 121 -5.28 -8.23 -13.46
C ILE A 121 -6.42 -7.41 -14.08
N GLU A 122 -6.71 -7.63 -15.37
CA GLU A 122 -7.81 -6.97 -16.07
C GLU A 122 -9.16 -7.24 -15.40
N SER A 123 -10.08 -6.27 -15.46
CA SER A 123 -11.39 -6.34 -14.78
C SER A 123 -12.22 -7.55 -15.20
N GLU A 124 -12.22 -7.88 -16.50
CA GLU A 124 -12.91 -9.05 -17.04
C GLU A 124 -12.32 -10.36 -16.55
N LYS A 125 -10.98 -10.49 -16.59
CA LYS A 125 -10.28 -11.67 -16.09
C LYS A 125 -10.51 -11.85 -14.59
N PHE A 126 -10.45 -10.75 -13.83
CA PHE A 126 -10.80 -10.76 -12.41
C PHE A 126 -12.20 -11.32 -12.18
N ALA A 127 -13.20 -10.79 -12.89
CA ALA A 127 -14.59 -11.24 -12.77
C ALA A 127 -14.74 -12.72 -13.14
N SER A 128 -14.11 -13.17 -14.22
CA SER A 128 -14.14 -14.58 -14.65
C SER A 128 -13.57 -15.49 -13.57
N TYR A 129 -12.34 -15.22 -13.12
CA TYR A 129 -11.70 -16.04 -12.09
C TYR A 129 -12.43 -15.97 -10.75
N PHE A 130 -12.98 -14.81 -10.40
CA PHE A 130 -13.81 -14.66 -9.21
C PHE A 130 -14.99 -15.62 -9.24
N TRP A 131 -15.79 -15.60 -10.31
CA TRP A 131 -16.98 -16.44 -10.41
C TRP A 131 -16.64 -17.93 -10.52
N GLU A 132 -15.56 -18.29 -11.22
CA GLU A 132 -15.08 -19.68 -11.25
C GLU A 132 -14.72 -20.20 -9.85
N VAL A 133 -13.93 -19.44 -9.09
CA VAL A 133 -13.51 -19.80 -7.73
C VAL A 133 -14.71 -19.80 -6.79
N TYR A 134 -15.56 -18.76 -6.86
CA TYR A 134 -16.75 -18.64 -6.04
C TYR A 134 -17.71 -19.79 -6.24
N HIS A 135 -18.06 -20.14 -7.49
CA HIS A 135 -19.00 -21.21 -7.77
C HIS A 135 -18.46 -22.58 -7.34
N LYS A 136 -17.16 -22.86 -7.56
CA LYS A 136 -16.53 -24.09 -7.08
C LYS A 136 -16.59 -24.22 -5.57
N LEU A 137 -16.32 -23.13 -4.84
CA LEU A 137 -16.42 -23.12 -3.38
C LEU A 137 -17.88 -23.27 -2.95
N ASP A 138 -18.80 -22.46 -3.46
CA ASP A 138 -20.19 -22.47 -3.05
C ASP A 138 -20.88 -23.82 -3.32
N SER A 139 -20.64 -24.44 -4.49
CA SER A 139 -21.23 -25.73 -4.84
C SER A 139 -20.69 -26.92 -4.04
N THR A 140 -19.54 -26.76 -3.39
CA THR A 140 -18.89 -27.82 -2.60
C THR A 140 -18.91 -27.55 -1.09
N LYS A 141 -19.56 -26.47 -0.64
CA LYS A 141 -19.55 -26.07 0.78
C LYS A 141 -20.15 -27.13 1.69
N ASP A 142 -21.24 -27.76 1.26
CA ASP A 142 -21.94 -28.78 2.06
C ASP A 142 -21.17 -30.11 2.14
N ALA A 143 -20.28 -30.38 1.17
CA ALA A 143 -19.36 -31.52 1.19
C ALA A 143 -18.07 -31.25 1.99
N GLY A 144 -17.82 -29.99 2.35
CA GLY A 144 -16.70 -29.54 3.17
C GLY A 144 -17.13 -29.31 4.63
N ASP A 145 -16.66 -28.21 5.22
CA ASP A 145 -17.05 -27.79 6.57
C ASP A 145 -18.31 -26.90 6.62
N GLY A 146 -19.05 -26.81 5.51
CA GLY A 146 -20.22 -25.94 5.37
C GLY A 146 -19.87 -24.46 5.17
N THR A 147 -18.60 -24.09 5.02
CA THR A 147 -18.18 -22.67 5.04
C THR A 147 -17.60 -22.17 3.72
N MET A 148 -17.75 -20.86 3.53
CA MET A 148 -17.01 -20.06 2.56
C MET A 148 -15.80 -19.42 3.27
N PRO A 149 -14.66 -19.26 2.59
CA PRO A 149 -13.56 -18.49 3.14
C PRO A 149 -13.98 -17.04 3.40
N ASN A 150 -13.38 -16.42 4.42
CA ASN A 150 -13.50 -14.98 4.63
C ASN A 150 -12.85 -14.20 3.47
N TYR A 151 -13.03 -12.88 3.43
CA TYR A 151 -12.56 -12.02 2.35
C TYR A 151 -11.09 -12.26 1.97
N PHE A 152 -10.18 -12.28 2.97
CA PHE A 152 -8.75 -12.50 2.73
C PHE A 152 -8.43 -13.94 2.32
N GLY A 153 -9.07 -14.93 2.93
CA GLY A 153 -8.91 -16.34 2.55
C GLY A 153 -9.37 -16.58 1.12
N PHE A 154 -10.49 -15.99 0.71
CA PHE A 154 -11.03 -16.10 -0.64
C PHE A 154 -10.04 -15.54 -1.66
N LEU A 155 -9.57 -14.31 -1.44
CA LEU A 155 -8.57 -13.69 -2.33
C LEU A 155 -7.25 -14.44 -2.35
N THR A 156 -6.85 -15.06 -1.24
CA THR A 156 -5.64 -15.90 -1.20
C THR A 156 -5.81 -17.14 -2.08
N VAL A 157 -6.93 -17.86 -1.97
CA VAL A 157 -7.21 -19.03 -2.84
C VAL A 157 -7.34 -18.60 -4.30
N MET A 158 -8.04 -17.50 -4.56
CA MET A 158 -8.19 -16.93 -5.90
C MET A 158 -6.83 -16.55 -6.49
N SER A 159 -5.89 -15.97 -5.71
CA SER A 159 -4.56 -15.62 -6.20
C SER A 159 -3.76 -16.83 -6.68
N LEU A 160 -3.80 -17.93 -5.93
CA LEU A 160 -3.15 -19.19 -6.34
C LEU A 160 -3.77 -19.72 -7.63
N TYR A 161 -5.11 -19.67 -7.73
CA TYR A 161 -5.82 -20.08 -8.94
C TYR A 161 -5.41 -19.25 -10.15
N VAL A 162 -5.44 -17.91 -10.02
CA VAL A 162 -5.04 -16.97 -11.07
C VAL A 162 -3.61 -17.23 -11.52
N PHE A 163 -2.66 -17.34 -10.60
CA PHE A 163 -1.25 -17.55 -10.93
C PHE A 163 -0.99 -18.88 -11.64
N LEU A 164 -1.75 -19.93 -11.30
CA LEU A 164 -1.70 -21.21 -12.02
C LEU A 164 -2.27 -21.09 -13.44
N GLN A 165 -3.43 -20.44 -13.61
CA GLN A 165 -4.06 -20.26 -14.93
C GLN A 165 -3.23 -19.36 -15.84
N GLU A 166 -2.67 -18.30 -15.28
CA GLU A 166 -1.77 -17.37 -15.97
C GLU A 166 -0.35 -17.93 -16.15
N LYS A 167 -0.04 -19.10 -15.58
CA LYS A 167 1.26 -19.78 -15.73
C LYS A 167 2.44 -18.86 -15.39
N VAL A 168 2.36 -18.22 -14.23
CA VAL A 168 3.48 -17.39 -13.75
C VAL A 168 4.69 -18.28 -13.43
N ASP A 169 5.89 -17.77 -13.66
CA ASP A 169 7.15 -18.44 -13.31
C ASP A 169 7.40 -18.37 -11.80
N VAL A 170 6.99 -17.25 -11.19
CA VAL A 170 7.16 -16.92 -9.78
C VAL A 170 5.90 -16.29 -9.20
N ALA A 171 5.44 -16.79 -8.06
CA ALA A 171 4.43 -16.13 -7.23
C ALA A 171 5.11 -15.46 -6.01
N ILE A 172 5.07 -14.13 -5.94
CA ILE A 172 5.47 -13.34 -4.78
C ILE A 172 4.25 -13.17 -3.87
N MET A 173 4.30 -13.75 -2.68
CA MET A 173 3.18 -13.81 -1.74
C MET A 173 3.46 -12.95 -0.51
N GLU A 174 2.74 -11.84 -0.37
CA GLU A 174 2.72 -11.04 0.86
C GLU A 174 1.83 -11.68 1.93
N VAL A 175 2.38 -11.89 3.12
CA VAL A 175 1.60 -12.29 4.30
C VAL A 175 0.68 -11.15 4.74
N GLY A 176 -0.57 -11.46 5.04
CA GLY A 176 -1.54 -10.50 5.57
C GLY A 176 -1.20 -10.08 7.00
N ILE A 177 -1.50 -10.94 7.98
CA ILE A 177 -1.27 -10.67 9.41
C ILE A 177 -0.57 -11.86 10.05
N GLY A 178 0.48 -11.58 10.83
CA GLY A 178 1.25 -12.60 11.53
C GLY A 178 2.18 -13.37 10.59
N GLY A 179 1.86 -14.64 10.33
CA GLY A 179 2.65 -15.56 9.52
C GLY A 179 2.26 -17.02 9.77
N GLU A 180 2.48 -17.55 10.98
CA GLU A 180 2.21 -18.96 11.34
C GLU A 180 0.80 -19.43 10.93
N TYR A 181 -0.22 -18.62 11.23
CA TYR A 181 -1.62 -18.94 10.95
C TYR A 181 -2.22 -18.09 9.83
N ASP A 182 -1.41 -17.35 9.08
CA ASP A 182 -1.89 -16.54 7.96
C ASP A 182 -2.38 -17.43 6.82
N CYS A 183 -3.40 -16.98 6.06
CA CYS A 183 -3.97 -17.75 4.96
C CYS A 183 -2.92 -18.15 3.91
N THR A 184 -1.91 -17.30 3.67
CA THR A 184 -0.83 -17.59 2.71
C THR A 184 0.11 -18.71 3.18
N ASN A 185 0.14 -19.03 4.48
CA ASN A 185 1.03 -20.04 5.04
C ASN A 185 0.59 -21.49 4.77
N MET A 186 -0.48 -21.69 4.00
CA MET A 186 -0.82 -22.99 3.41
C MET A 186 0.25 -23.48 2.41
N ILE A 187 1.05 -22.57 1.88
CA ILE A 187 2.17 -22.88 0.98
C ILE A 187 3.25 -23.61 1.79
N ARG A 188 3.49 -24.88 1.44
CA ARG A 188 4.44 -25.76 2.16
C ARG A 188 5.86 -25.69 1.63
N ASN A 189 6.02 -25.50 0.32
CA ASN A 189 7.30 -25.57 -0.38
C ASN A 189 7.64 -24.26 -1.13
N PRO A 190 7.70 -23.09 -0.45
CA PRO A 190 8.25 -21.89 -1.07
C PRO A 190 9.73 -22.10 -1.44
N VAL A 191 10.22 -21.38 -2.43
CA VAL A 191 11.62 -21.43 -2.86
C VAL A 191 12.52 -20.73 -1.85
N VAL A 192 12.03 -19.62 -1.28
CA VAL A 192 12.73 -18.78 -0.31
C VAL A 192 11.72 -17.99 0.53
N CYS A 193 12.05 -17.76 1.80
CA CYS A 193 11.24 -16.95 2.72
C CYS A 193 11.98 -15.68 3.15
N GLY A 194 11.24 -14.57 3.30
CA GLY A 194 11.77 -13.28 3.76
C GLY A 194 10.99 -12.73 4.95
N VAL A 195 11.70 -12.18 5.94
CA VAL A 195 11.10 -11.43 7.05
C VAL A 195 11.65 -10.00 7.04
N THR A 196 10.78 -9.03 6.71
CA THR A 196 11.16 -7.60 6.73
C THR A 196 11.24 -7.06 8.17
N SER A 197 11.51 -5.77 8.34
CA SER A 197 11.63 -5.14 9.66
C SER A 197 10.44 -5.45 10.57
N LEU A 198 10.76 -5.87 11.80
CA LEU A 198 9.81 -6.14 12.86
C LEU A 198 9.66 -4.95 13.79
N GLY A 199 8.44 -4.72 14.23
CA GLY A 199 8.07 -3.68 15.17
C GLY A 199 6.72 -4.02 15.79
N LEU A 200 6.35 -3.28 16.83
CA LEU A 200 5.06 -3.43 17.48
C LEU A 200 3.95 -2.99 16.53
N ASP A 201 3.10 -3.94 16.15
CA ASP A 201 1.93 -3.72 15.31
C ASP A 201 0.93 -4.87 15.56
N HIS A 202 -0.35 -4.61 15.36
CA HIS A 202 -1.43 -5.58 15.61
C HIS A 202 -1.35 -6.26 17.00
N VAL A 203 -0.99 -5.49 18.03
CA VAL A 203 -0.79 -5.96 19.42
C VAL A 203 -1.98 -6.78 19.96
N SER A 204 -3.20 -6.42 19.55
CA SER A 204 -4.42 -7.14 19.95
C SER A 204 -4.52 -8.57 19.43
N ILE A 205 -3.75 -8.93 18.39
CA ILE A 205 -3.79 -10.24 17.73
C ILE A 205 -2.49 -10.99 17.97
N LEU A 206 -1.35 -10.33 17.75
CA LEU A 206 -0.03 -10.98 17.75
C LEU A 206 0.67 -10.90 19.11
N GLY A 207 0.06 -10.22 20.09
CA GLY A 207 0.62 -9.99 21.42
C GLY A 207 1.33 -8.64 21.54
N SER A 208 1.56 -8.23 22.78
CA SER A 208 2.09 -6.91 23.16
C SER A 208 3.61 -6.81 23.19
N THR A 209 4.32 -7.83 22.72
CA THR A 209 5.76 -7.92 22.84
C THR A 209 6.39 -8.35 21.51
N ILE A 210 7.59 -7.85 21.23
CA ILE A 210 8.26 -8.02 19.94
C ILE A 210 8.62 -9.49 19.65
N ASP A 211 8.89 -10.27 20.69
CA ASP A 211 9.16 -11.72 20.64
C ASP A 211 7.94 -12.52 20.14
N LYS A 212 6.73 -12.21 20.60
CA LYS A 212 5.49 -12.85 20.12
C LYS A 212 5.22 -12.51 18.67
N ILE A 213 5.44 -11.25 18.28
CA ILE A 213 5.32 -10.81 16.89
C ILE A 213 6.33 -11.56 16.02
N ALA A 214 7.60 -11.64 16.45
CA ALA A 214 8.65 -12.37 15.74
C ALA A 214 8.31 -13.86 15.58
N TRP A 215 7.75 -14.49 16.62
CA TRP A 215 7.31 -15.90 16.57
C TRP A 215 6.28 -16.13 15.46
N HIS A 216 5.25 -15.29 15.41
CA HIS A 216 4.24 -15.38 14.36
C HIS A 216 4.83 -15.13 12.97
N LYS A 217 5.71 -14.14 12.82
CA LYS A 217 6.30 -13.75 11.53
C LYS A 217 7.22 -14.82 10.97
N ALA A 218 8.05 -15.42 11.83
CA ALA A 218 8.91 -16.54 11.50
C ALA A 218 8.15 -17.84 11.18
N GLY A 219 6.84 -17.88 11.43
CA GLY A 219 6.02 -19.05 11.14
C GLY A 219 5.92 -19.43 9.67
N ILE A 220 6.36 -18.54 8.78
CA ILE A 220 6.49 -18.83 7.34
C ILE A 220 7.74 -19.65 7.00
N PHE A 221 8.69 -19.82 7.93
CA PHE A 221 9.87 -20.65 7.68
C PHE A 221 9.47 -22.11 7.49
N LYS A 222 10.15 -22.78 6.55
CA LYS A 222 9.87 -24.17 6.17
C LYS A 222 11.18 -24.99 6.16
N PRO A 223 11.10 -26.30 6.46
CA PRO A 223 12.28 -27.17 6.45
C PRO A 223 13.05 -27.11 5.13
N GLY A 224 14.37 -26.89 5.20
CA GLY A 224 15.25 -26.83 4.03
C GLY A 224 15.03 -25.63 3.09
N VAL A 225 14.13 -24.71 3.41
CA VAL A 225 13.87 -23.51 2.60
C VAL A 225 14.66 -22.33 3.15
N PRO A 226 15.60 -21.73 2.40
CA PRO A 226 16.44 -20.64 2.88
C PRO A 226 15.58 -19.46 3.32
N ALA A 227 15.96 -18.86 4.44
CA ALA A 227 15.28 -17.72 5.02
C ALA A 227 16.23 -16.52 5.12
N PHE A 228 15.69 -15.33 4.86
CA PHE A 228 16.40 -14.06 4.95
C PHE A 228 15.65 -13.06 5.82
N THR A 229 16.40 -12.27 6.58
CA THR A 229 15.88 -11.13 7.35
C THR A 229 16.79 -9.91 7.19
N VAL A 230 16.35 -8.76 7.68
CA VAL A 230 17.13 -7.53 7.81
C VAL A 230 17.62 -7.36 9.26
N PRO A 231 18.44 -6.37 9.62
CA PRO A 231 18.72 -6.07 11.02
C PRO A 231 17.42 -5.91 11.82
N GLN A 232 17.38 -6.49 13.03
CA GLN A 232 16.22 -6.51 13.91
C GLN A 232 16.61 -6.09 15.33
N PRO A 233 15.64 -5.68 16.17
CA PRO A 233 15.84 -5.64 17.62
C PRO A 233 16.36 -7.00 18.15
N PRO A 234 17.26 -7.02 19.15
CA PRO A 234 17.89 -8.26 19.63
C PRO A 234 16.89 -9.35 20.02
N GLU A 235 15.78 -8.98 20.67
CA GLU A 235 14.75 -9.92 21.11
C GLU A 235 14.01 -10.55 19.92
N ALA A 236 13.73 -9.77 18.88
CA ALA A 236 13.17 -10.27 17.64
C ALA A 236 14.16 -11.21 16.94
N MET A 237 15.42 -10.79 16.83
CA MET A 237 16.46 -11.56 16.14
C MET A 237 16.67 -12.93 16.78
N ARG A 238 16.71 -12.99 18.12
CA ARG A 238 16.79 -14.25 18.88
C ARG A 238 15.63 -15.18 18.55
N VAL A 239 14.39 -14.69 18.55
CA VAL A 239 13.22 -15.52 18.22
C VAL A 239 13.26 -15.98 16.76
N LEU A 240 13.70 -15.14 15.83
CA LEU A 240 13.87 -15.56 14.43
C LEU A 240 14.90 -16.70 14.32
N ALA A 241 16.02 -16.64 15.05
CA ALA A 241 17.03 -17.72 15.09
C ALA A 241 16.44 -19.03 15.65
N GLU A 242 15.76 -18.95 16.80
CA GLU A 242 15.12 -20.10 17.45
C GLU A 242 14.08 -20.76 16.53
N ARG A 243 13.28 -19.95 15.84
CA ARG A 243 12.27 -20.44 14.89
C ARG A 243 12.89 -21.03 13.63
N ALA A 244 13.99 -20.49 13.14
CA ALA A 244 14.71 -21.07 12.01
C ALA A 244 15.23 -22.47 12.38
N LEU A 245 15.83 -22.62 13.57
CA LEU A 245 16.27 -23.91 14.08
C LEU A 245 15.12 -24.90 14.25
N GLU A 246 14.02 -24.47 14.90
CA GLU A 246 12.81 -25.30 15.08
C GLU A 246 12.22 -25.77 13.76
N LYS A 247 12.18 -24.90 12.75
CA LYS A 247 11.64 -25.21 11.42
C LYS A 247 12.65 -25.91 10.52
N GLY A 248 13.87 -26.20 11.00
CA GLY A 248 14.89 -26.92 10.23
C GLY A 248 15.41 -26.13 9.01
N THR A 249 15.65 -24.82 9.18
CA THR A 249 16.23 -23.96 8.15
C THR A 249 17.34 -23.06 8.68
N VAL A 250 18.15 -22.54 7.76
CA VAL A 250 19.18 -21.53 8.05
C VAL A 250 18.63 -20.15 7.72
N LEU A 251 18.63 -19.28 8.72
CA LEU A 251 18.32 -17.87 8.58
C LEU A 251 19.60 -17.08 8.28
N HIS A 252 19.53 -16.14 7.35
CA HIS A 252 20.61 -15.21 7.03
C HIS A 252 20.16 -13.77 7.24
N GLN A 253 21.05 -12.94 7.77
CA GLN A 253 20.82 -11.51 7.89
C GLN A 253 21.40 -10.80 6.66
N CYS A 254 20.59 -10.00 5.97
CA CYS A 254 21.01 -9.16 4.86
C CYS A 254 21.73 -7.91 5.37
N GLN A 255 22.80 -7.53 4.69
CA GLN A 255 23.42 -6.22 4.88
C GLN A 255 22.57 -5.14 4.21
N ASP A 256 22.68 -3.91 4.73
CA ASP A 256 22.05 -2.76 4.12
C ASP A 256 22.58 -2.49 2.70
N LEU A 257 21.80 -1.79 1.88
CA LEU A 257 22.19 -1.43 0.52
C LEU A 257 23.49 -0.61 0.47
N GLY A 258 23.84 0.12 1.54
CA GLY A 258 25.12 0.81 1.66
C GLY A 258 26.36 -0.08 1.67
N ALA A 259 26.21 -1.40 1.88
CA ALA A 259 27.31 -2.37 1.79
C ALA A 259 27.68 -2.74 0.35
N TYR A 260 26.86 -2.37 -0.64
CA TYR A 260 27.18 -2.57 -2.04
C TYR A 260 28.18 -1.49 -2.49
N ASN A 261 29.23 -1.86 -3.21
CA ASN A 261 30.28 -0.95 -3.70
C ASN A 261 29.80 -0.04 -4.86
N ARG A 262 28.59 0.50 -4.78
CA ARG A 262 27.97 1.40 -5.76
C ARG A 262 26.82 2.18 -5.10
N ILE A 263 26.66 3.44 -5.50
CA ILE A 263 25.47 4.23 -5.19
C ILE A 263 24.31 3.71 -6.05
N LEU A 264 23.27 3.20 -5.39
CA LEU A 264 22.07 2.68 -6.05
C LEU A 264 20.92 3.66 -5.87
N LYS A 265 20.28 4.00 -6.98
CA LYS A 265 19.05 4.78 -6.96
C LYS A 265 17.87 3.82 -6.82
N LEU A 266 16.95 4.16 -5.93
CA LEU A 266 15.73 3.38 -5.71
C LEU A 266 14.53 4.10 -6.32
N GLY A 267 13.64 3.33 -6.95
CA GLY A 267 12.37 3.82 -7.48
C GLY A 267 11.39 4.21 -6.36
N ILE A 268 11.39 3.46 -5.25
CA ILE A 268 10.69 3.84 -4.02
C ILE A 268 11.65 4.66 -3.15
N LYS A 269 11.25 5.90 -2.85
CA LYS A 269 12.04 6.85 -2.05
C LYS A 269 12.03 6.50 -0.56
N GLY A 270 12.92 7.13 0.20
CA GLY A 270 13.01 7.01 1.66
C GLY A 270 14.13 6.06 2.12
N SER A 271 14.80 6.42 3.21
CA SER A 271 15.95 5.71 3.77
C SER A 271 15.62 4.25 4.11
N VAL A 272 14.43 3.98 4.65
CA VAL A 272 13.95 2.64 5.01
C VAL A 272 13.85 1.67 3.83
N GLN A 273 13.83 2.17 2.59
CA GLN A 273 13.74 1.32 1.40
C GLN A 273 15.05 0.61 1.07
N THR A 274 16.18 1.09 1.58
CA THR A 274 17.51 0.47 1.42
C THR A 274 17.51 -0.97 1.93
N LEU A 275 17.02 -1.19 3.16
CA LEU A 275 16.84 -2.52 3.75
C LEU A 275 15.84 -3.39 2.97
N ASN A 276 14.71 -2.81 2.54
CA ASN A 276 13.70 -3.54 1.79
C ASN A 276 14.23 -4.02 0.42
N ALA A 277 15.02 -3.18 -0.25
CA ALA A 277 15.67 -3.48 -1.52
C ALA A 277 16.77 -4.52 -1.35
N ALA A 278 17.61 -4.40 -0.30
CA ALA A 278 18.67 -5.36 -0.02
C ALA A 278 18.13 -6.76 0.28
N LEU A 279 17.04 -6.85 1.04
CA LEU A 279 16.33 -8.11 1.26
C LEU A 279 15.76 -8.67 -0.05
N ALA A 280 15.10 -7.84 -0.87
CA ALA A 280 14.56 -8.27 -2.15
C ALA A 280 15.64 -8.82 -3.09
N LEU A 281 16.81 -8.18 -3.18
CA LEU A 281 17.95 -8.67 -3.96
C LEU A 281 18.36 -10.09 -3.56
N GLN A 282 18.51 -10.36 -2.26
CA GLN A 282 18.89 -11.68 -1.76
C GLN A 282 17.81 -12.74 -2.01
N LEU A 283 16.53 -12.38 -1.86
CA LEU A 283 15.41 -13.25 -2.17
C LEU A 283 15.38 -13.60 -3.66
N CYS A 284 15.47 -12.60 -4.55
CA CYS A 284 15.47 -12.80 -6.00
C CYS A 284 16.67 -13.61 -6.48
N HIS A 285 17.87 -13.31 -5.97
CA HIS A 285 19.08 -14.04 -6.34
C HIS A 285 18.99 -15.51 -5.94
N THR A 286 18.62 -15.79 -4.69
CA THR A 286 18.42 -17.16 -4.20
C THR A 286 17.34 -17.88 -4.99
N TRP A 287 16.24 -17.19 -5.29
CA TRP A 287 15.16 -17.75 -6.10
C TRP A 287 15.64 -18.12 -7.50
N MET A 288 16.34 -17.24 -8.21
CA MET A 288 16.85 -17.48 -9.56
C MET A 288 17.85 -18.64 -9.60
N MET A 289 18.73 -18.76 -8.59
CA MET A 289 19.66 -19.90 -8.48
C MET A 289 18.89 -21.22 -8.35
N LYS A 290 17.97 -21.32 -7.40
CA LYS A 290 17.16 -22.53 -7.18
C LYS A 290 16.24 -22.86 -8.36
N TYR A 291 15.69 -21.83 -9.02
CA TYR A 291 14.85 -22.02 -10.20
C TYR A 291 15.65 -22.64 -11.34
N LYS A 292 16.87 -22.15 -11.61
CA LYS A 292 17.77 -22.73 -12.63
C LYS A 292 18.16 -24.17 -12.32
N GLU A 293 18.49 -24.50 -11.07
CA GLU A 293 18.79 -25.87 -10.65
C GLU A 293 17.61 -26.83 -10.92
N ARG A 294 16.38 -26.37 -10.67
CA ARG A 294 15.15 -27.14 -10.97
C ARG A 294 14.92 -27.32 -12.47
N CYS A 295 15.22 -26.31 -13.29
CA CYS A 295 15.11 -26.43 -14.75
C CYS A 295 16.10 -27.46 -15.31
N ILE A 296 17.37 -27.40 -14.89
CA ILE A 296 18.42 -28.33 -15.35
C ILE A 296 18.09 -29.77 -14.95
N THR A 297 17.65 -30.00 -13.71
CA THR A 297 17.31 -31.35 -13.23
C THR A 297 16.10 -31.96 -13.94
N ASN A 298 15.15 -31.12 -14.39
CA ASN A 298 14.00 -31.57 -15.18
C ASN A 298 14.33 -31.86 -16.65
N GLU A 299 15.26 -31.10 -17.27
CA GLU A 299 15.73 -31.37 -18.64
C GLU A 299 16.62 -32.63 -18.73
N SER A 300 17.29 -32.99 -17.64
CA SER A 300 18.23 -34.11 -17.57
C SER A 300 17.58 -35.48 -17.31
N ARG A 301 16.25 -35.59 -17.25
CA ARG A 301 15.53 -36.88 -17.12
C ARG A 301 15.15 -37.42 -18.50
N PRO A 302 15.80 -38.47 -19.03
CA PRO A 302 15.24 -39.23 -20.15
C PRO A 302 13.89 -39.82 -19.74
N GLN A 303 12.91 -39.78 -20.64
CA GLN A 303 11.65 -40.50 -20.49
C GLN A 303 11.88 -42.01 -20.57
N GLU A 304 12.34 -42.67 -19.52
CA GLU A 304 12.25 -44.13 -19.41
C GLU A 304 11.86 -44.60 -18.01
N GLN A 305 11.28 -45.79 -18.01
CA GLN A 305 10.37 -46.39 -17.04
C GLN A 305 10.97 -46.65 -15.66
N SER A 306 10.04 -46.81 -14.71
CA SER A 306 10.21 -47.35 -13.36
C SER A 306 11.33 -48.39 -13.22
N ASP A 307 12.34 -48.07 -12.42
CA ASP A 307 12.86 -49.07 -11.50
C ASP A 307 13.45 -48.44 -10.22
N MET A 308 13.15 -49.08 -9.10
CA MET A 308 13.71 -48.77 -7.79
C MET A 308 15.16 -49.26 -7.74
N SER A 309 16.13 -48.38 -7.47
CA SER A 309 17.24 -48.70 -6.56
C SER A 309 18.22 -47.53 -6.34
N LEU A 310 18.50 -47.31 -5.05
CA LEU A 310 19.79 -46.98 -4.45
C LEU A 310 20.56 -45.77 -5.00
N VAL A 311 20.41 -44.63 -4.32
CA VAL A 311 21.28 -43.46 -4.43
C VAL A 311 22.46 -43.63 -3.47
N PRO A 312 23.73 -43.45 -3.89
CA PRO A 312 24.86 -43.35 -2.97
C PRO A 312 24.89 -41.98 -2.30
N GLU A 313 24.89 -41.97 -0.97
CA GLU A 313 25.16 -40.80 -0.14
C GLU A 313 26.61 -40.34 -0.34
N SER A 314 26.78 -39.15 -0.92
CA SER A 314 27.97 -38.32 -0.69
C SER A 314 27.55 -36.86 -0.56
N THR A 315 26.78 -36.55 0.48
CA THR A 315 26.62 -35.19 0.98
C THR A 315 27.78 -34.91 1.92
N ALA A 316 28.55 -33.88 1.57
CA ALA A 316 29.54 -33.29 2.45
C ALA A 316 28.87 -32.95 3.80
N SER A 317 29.37 -33.60 4.84
CA SER A 317 28.99 -33.44 6.23
C SER A 317 29.32 -32.03 6.71
N ILE A 318 28.32 -31.14 6.72
CA ILE A 318 28.28 -30.02 7.63
C ILE A 318 27.53 -30.50 8.87
N THR A 319 28.27 -31.11 9.80
CA THR A 319 27.81 -31.32 11.17
C THR A 319 27.73 -29.95 11.83
N ALA A 320 26.54 -29.34 11.82
CA ALA A 320 26.23 -28.17 12.61
C ALA A 320 26.23 -28.58 14.09
N SER A 321 27.32 -28.27 14.79
CA SER A 321 27.37 -28.30 16.25
C SER A 321 26.36 -27.31 16.81
N ALA A 322 25.36 -27.82 17.55
CA ALA A 322 24.21 -27.10 18.08
C ALA A 322 24.54 -26.15 19.26
N SER A 323 25.50 -25.23 19.10
CA SER A 323 25.97 -24.39 20.22
C SER A 323 26.16 -22.90 19.91
N GLN A 324 25.81 -22.40 18.72
CA GLN A 324 25.81 -20.95 18.45
C GLN A 324 24.55 -20.52 17.69
N MET A 325 23.74 -19.68 18.34
CA MET A 325 22.58 -18.97 17.77
C MET A 325 23.00 -17.81 16.84
N ASP A 326 24.19 -17.86 16.26
CA ASP A 326 24.70 -16.77 15.42
C ASP A 326 24.07 -16.85 14.03
N ILE A 327 23.28 -15.84 13.69
CA ILE A 327 22.71 -15.70 12.35
C ILE A 327 23.81 -15.17 11.41
N PRO A 328 24.24 -15.95 10.41
CA PRO A 328 25.24 -15.49 9.47
C PRO A 328 24.75 -14.27 8.70
N THR A 329 25.62 -13.27 8.58
CA THR A 329 25.37 -12.12 7.70
C THR A 329 25.76 -12.50 6.27
N VAL A 330 24.83 -12.39 5.33
CA VAL A 330 25.10 -12.70 3.92
C VAL A 330 25.82 -11.52 3.25
N SER A 331 26.84 -11.84 2.43
CA SER A 331 27.58 -10.84 1.68
C SER A 331 26.72 -10.23 0.54
N PRO A 332 26.96 -8.97 0.17
CA PRO A 332 26.30 -8.35 -0.99
C PRO A 332 26.53 -9.18 -2.26
N ILE A 333 25.47 -9.40 -3.04
CA ILE A 333 25.56 -10.10 -4.32
C ILE A 333 26.18 -9.19 -5.39
N THR A 334 26.77 -9.81 -6.42
CA THR A 334 27.16 -9.05 -7.63
C THR A 334 25.91 -8.68 -8.41
N LEU A 335 25.68 -7.37 -8.57
CA LEU A 335 24.49 -6.86 -9.25
C LEU A 335 24.66 -6.88 -10.77
N THR A 336 23.65 -7.40 -11.45
CA THR A 336 23.47 -7.29 -12.89
C THR A 336 22.80 -5.97 -13.26
N GLN A 337 22.80 -5.63 -14.55
CA GLN A 337 22.07 -4.44 -15.03
C GLN A 337 20.54 -4.57 -14.82
N ASN A 338 20.00 -5.78 -14.85
CA ASN A 338 18.58 -6.04 -14.62
C ASN A 338 18.20 -5.84 -13.15
N ASP A 339 19.08 -6.21 -12.21
CA ASP A 339 18.87 -5.92 -10.79
C ASP A 339 18.78 -4.40 -10.55
N ILE A 340 19.71 -3.65 -11.15
CA ILE A 340 19.75 -2.18 -11.03
C ILE A 340 18.48 -1.55 -11.62
N LYS A 341 18.09 -1.94 -12.84
CA LYS A 341 16.83 -1.45 -13.45
C LYS A 341 15.62 -1.82 -12.60
N GLY A 342 15.57 -3.06 -12.10
CA GLY A 342 14.51 -3.53 -11.23
C GLY A 342 14.35 -2.69 -9.96
N LEU A 343 15.46 -2.26 -9.35
CA LEU A 343 15.45 -1.35 -8.20
C LEU A 343 15.05 0.08 -8.58
N GLU A 344 15.59 0.62 -9.68
CA GLU A 344 15.38 2.00 -10.12
C GLU A 344 13.96 2.27 -10.64
N GLU A 345 13.36 1.29 -11.31
CA GLU A 345 12.04 1.39 -11.95
C GLU A 345 10.91 0.81 -11.07
N CYS A 346 11.22 0.31 -9.87
CA CYS A 346 10.21 -0.18 -8.94
C CYS A 346 9.28 0.95 -8.48
N VAL A 347 7.98 0.76 -8.68
CA VAL A 347 6.92 1.66 -8.19
C VAL A 347 6.03 0.89 -7.23
N TRP A 348 5.74 1.51 -6.09
CA TRP A 348 4.77 0.99 -5.14
C TRP A 348 3.84 2.11 -4.69
N LEU A 349 2.59 2.05 -5.15
CA LEU A 349 1.63 3.13 -4.98
C LEU A 349 1.41 3.44 -3.50
N GLY A 350 1.24 4.74 -3.21
CA GLY A 350 1.01 5.25 -1.85
C GLY A 350 2.17 5.05 -0.86
N ARG A 351 3.39 4.75 -1.34
CA ARG A 351 4.62 4.71 -0.54
C ARG A 351 5.65 5.67 -1.09
N ASN A 352 5.95 6.71 -0.29
CA ASN A 352 6.88 7.77 -0.63
C ASN A 352 6.72 8.26 -2.09
N GLN A 353 5.46 8.38 -2.53
CA GLN A 353 5.10 8.64 -3.92
C GLN A 353 4.95 10.14 -4.13
N VAL A 354 5.55 10.66 -5.20
CA VAL A 354 5.44 12.06 -5.58
C VAL A 354 4.68 12.16 -6.90
N ILE A 355 3.66 13.00 -6.97
CA ILE A 355 2.84 13.24 -8.16
C ILE A 355 2.73 14.74 -8.40
N ASN A 356 3.04 15.19 -9.61
CA ASN A 356 2.85 16.58 -10.01
C ASN A 356 1.58 16.72 -10.86
N VAL A 357 0.64 17.56 -10.41
CA VAL A 357 -0.61 17.86 -11.14
C VAL A 357 -0.86 19.36 -11.08
N SER A 358 -1.04 20.01 -12.25
CA SER A 358 -1.42 21.43 -12.35
C SER A 358 -0.53 22.39 -11.54
N GLY A 359 0.79 22.16 -11.52
CA GLY A 359 1.74 22.99 -10.77
C GLY A 359 1.73 22.78 -9.25
N VAL A 360 1.09 21.70 -8.77
CA VAL A 360 1.07 21.27 -7.37
C VAL A 360 1.81 19.94 -7.24
N CYS A 361 2.73 19.85 -6.27
CA CYS A 361 3.48 18.64 -5.96
C CYS A 361 2.83 17.92 -4.77
N PHE A 362 2.26 16.74 -5.03
CA PHE A 362 1.61 15.88 -4.04
C PHE A 362 2.58 14.80 -3.57
N TYR A 363 2.77 14.73 -2.26
CA TYR A 363 3.58 13.75 -1.55
C TYR A 363 2.65 12.79 -0.82
N LEU A 364 2.56 11.55 -1.29
CA LEU A 364 1.62 10.55 -0.77
C LEU A 364 2.36 9.45 -0.02
N ASP A 365 2.01 9.26 1.25
CA ASP A 365 2.48 8.10 2.02
C ASP A 365 1.43 7.58 3.00
N GLY A 366 1.11 6.29 2.90
CA GLY A 366 0.15 5.60 3.78
C GLY A 366 0.67 5.27 5.19
N ALA A 367 1.58 6.07 5.75
CA ALA A 367 2.04 5.96 7.13
C ALA A 367 0.87 6.10 8.12
N HIS A 368 0.91 5.29 9.18
CA HIS A 368 -0.20 5.17 10.14
C HIS A 368 0.19 4.62 11.52
N THR A 369 1.49 4.48 11.78
CA THR A 369 2.08 4.33 13.12
C THR A 369 3.04 5.50 13.37
N VAL A 370 3.37 5.76 14.62
CA VAL A 370 4.24 6.88 15.01
C VAL A 370 5.58 6.81 14.27
N GLU A 371 6.18 5.62 14.24
CA GLU A 371 7.46 5.39 13.56
C GLU A 371 7.34 5.63 12.06
N SER A 372 6.29 5.12 11.41
CA SER A 372 6.10 5.34 9.97
C SER A 372 5.81 6.81 9.62
N ILE A 373 5.12 7.55 10.50
CA ILE A 373 4.89 8.99 10.30
C ILE A 373 6.19 9.76 10.46
N GLN A 374 7.04 9.40 11.43
CA GLN A 374 8.38 9.98 11.57
C GLN A 374 9.20 9.82 10.28
N GLN A 375 9.19 8.61 9.70
CA GLN A 375 9.87 8.31 8.45
C GLN A 375 9.26 9.06 7.25
N CYS A 376 7.93 9.20 7.21
CA CYS A 376 7.24 10.02 6.23
C CYS A 376 7.65 11.50 6.32
N VAL A 377 7.74 12.05 7.54
CA VAL A 377 8.20 13.42 7.78
C VAL A 377 9.64 13.63 7.32
N GLU A 378 10.54 12.69 7.62
CA GLU A 378 11.94 12.76 7.21
C GLU A 378 12.07 12.73 5.68
N TRP A 379 11.36 11.82 5.02
CA TRP A 379 11.28 11.76 3.56
C TRP A 379 10.72 13.06 2.97
N PHE A 380 9.57 13.54 3.45
CA PHE A 380 8.94 14.76 2.96
C PHE A 380 9.87 15.97 3.10
N LYS A 381 10.56 16.12 4.24
CA LYS A 381 11.55 17.19 4.43
C LYS A 381 12.72 17.07 3.47
N THR A 382 13.22 15.86 3.24
CA THR A 382 14.35 15.61 2.36
C THR A 382 14.03 15.95 0.91
N GLU A 383 12.89 15.47 0.39
CA GLU A 383 12.49 15.75 -1.00
C GLU A 383 12.13 17.23 -1.20
N THR A 384 11.40 17.85 -0.27
CA THR A 384 11.04 19.28 -0.38
C THR A 384 12.27 20.19 -0.26
N GLU A 385 13.27 19.86 0.57
CA GLU A 385 14.53 20.62 0.64
C GLU A 385 15.31 20.54 -0.68
N ALA A 386 15.34 19.37 -1.32
CA ALA A 386 15.97 19.21 -2.63
C ALA A 386 15.31 20.10 -3.70
N GLU A 387 13.99 20.32 -3.59
CA GLU A 387 13.22 21.17 -4.51
C GLU A 387 13.26 22.67 -4.18
N LYS A 388 13.50 23.06 -2.92
CA LYS A 388 13.49 24.49 -2.49
C LYS A 388 14.39 25.40 -3.31
N SER A 389 15.54 24.91 -3.76
CA SER A 389 16.49 25.70 -4.58
C SER A 389 15.91 26.14 -5.92
N ASN A 390 14.82 25.51 -6.38
CA ASN A 390 14.19 25.78 -7.66
C ASN A 390 13.16 26.94 -7.62
N TYR A 391 12.74 27.41 -6.43
CA TYR A 391 11.61 28.36 -6.31
C TYR A 391 12.00 29.63 -5.53
N ARG A 392 11.92 30.79 -6.20
CA ARG A 392 12.34 32.10 -5.64
C ARG A 392 11.30 32.73 -4.69
N ASP A 393 10.01 32.47 -4.90
CA ASP A 393 8.89 33.14 -4.19
C ASP A 393 8.40 32.40 -2.93
N GLY A 394 9.21 31.46 -2.41
CA GLY A 394 8.85 30.61 -1.28
C GLY A 394 7.79 29.56 -1.64
N VAL A 395 7.54 28.62 -0.72
CA VAL A 395 6.67 27.46 -0.97
C VAL A 395 5.46 27.49 -0.04
N TYR A 396 4.26 27.18 -0.55
CA TYR A 396 3.04 27.04 0.27
C TYR A 396 2.81 25.56 0.59
N ARG A 397 2.81 25.22 1.88
CA ARG A 397 2.75 23.83 2.35
C ARG A 397 1.39 23.47 2.92
N ILE A 398 0.83 22.38 2.43
CA ILE A 398 -0.48 21.89 2.83
C ILE A 398 -0.34 20.48 3.40
N LEU A 399 -0.95 20.23 4.55
CA LEU A 399 -1.20 18.89 5.07
C LEU A 399 -2.61 18.47 4.69
N LEU A 400 -2.79 17.28 4.14
CA LEU A 400 -4.08 16.59 4.05
C LEU A 400 -4.00 15.34 4.91
N TYR A 401 -4.80 15.28 5.98
CA TYR A 401 -4.67 14.24 6.99
C TYR A 401 -6.01 13.65 7.42
N ASN A 402 -5.99 12.34 7.62
CA ASN A 402 -7.01 11.61 8.35
C ASN A 402 -6.44 10.30 8.88
N CYS A 403 -7.05 9.72 9.91
CA CYS A 403 -6.68 8.43 10.48
C CYS A 403 -7.91 7.51 10.59
N THR A 404 -7.68 6.21 10.65
CA THR A 404 -8.74 5.19 10.79
C THR A 404 -8.61 4.42 12.10
N GLY A 405 -9.74 3.98 12.65
CA GLY A 405 -9.80 3.17 13.87
C GLY A 405 -9.53 3.96 15.14
N ASP A 406 -9.17 3.26 16.21
CA ASP A 406 -8.97 3.84 17.56
C ASP A 406 -7.55 4.38 17.78
N ARG A 407 -6.89 4.81 16.70
CA ARG A 407 -5.54 5.36 16.77
C ARG A 407 -5.55 6.73 17.46
N ASP A 408 -4.52 7.00 18.23
CA ASP A 408 -4.33 8.30 18.87
C ASP A 408 -3.83 9.33 17.86
N SER A 409 -4.73 10.21 17.44
CA SER A 409 -4.44 11.29 16.50
C SER A 409 -3.39 12.26 17.04
N PHE A 410 -3.33 12.50 18.36
CA PHE A 410 -2.37 13.42 18.97
C PHE A 410 -0.95 12.92 18.76
N THR A 411 -0.68 11.67 19.15
CA THR A 411 0.66 11.07 18.99
C THR A 411 1.06 10.94 17.52
N LEU A 412 0.12 10.62 16.62
CA LEU A 412 0.41 10.52 15.18
C LEU A 412 0.68 11.88 14.52
N MET A 413 0.00 12.96 14.92
CA MET A 413 0.17 14.27 14.29
C MET A 413 1.34 15.08 14.87
N LYS A 414 1.78 14.79 16.10
CA LYS A 414 2.88 15.50 16.76
C LYS A 414 4.14 15.64 15.88
N PRO A 415 4.64 14.60 15.17
CA PRO A 415 5.79 14.75 14.28
C PRO A 415 5.51 15.65 13.05
N LEU A 416 4.27 15.65 12.54
CA LEU A 416 3.88 16.37 11.31
C LEU A 416 3.98 17.89 11.48
N VAL A 417 3.69 18.39 12.67
CA VAL A 417 3.74 19.84 12.99
C VAL A 417 5.13 20.44 12.71
N SER A 418 6.19 19.63 12.79
CA SER A 418 7.56 20.04 12.47
C SER A 418 7.83 20.34 10.98
N CYS A 419 6.89 20.06 10.07
CA CYS A 419 7.01 20.34 8.64
C CYS A 419 6.68 21.80 8.28
N GLY A 420 6.07 22.56 9.19
CA GLY A 420 5.81 23.99 9.03
C GLY A 420 4.77 24.32 7.95
N PHE A 421 3.64 23.61 7.96
CA PHE A 421 2.51 23.80 7.04
C PHE A 421 1.90 25.21 7.16
N ASP A 422 1.43 25.75 6.03
CA ASP A 422 0.64 26.97 5.93
C ASP A 422 -0.87 26.67 6.01
N ALA A 423 -1.29 25.47 5.63
CA ALA A 423 -2.65 24.97 5.85
C ALA A 423 -2.69 23.47 6.21
N ALA A 424 -3.67 23.07 7.00
CA ALA A 424 -3.98 21.69 7.32
C ALA A 424 -5.45 21.39 7.01
N LEU A 425 -5.69 20.40 6.16
CA LEU A 425 -7.00 20.02 5.65
C LEU A 425 -7.37 18.65 6.21
N PHE A 426 -8.59 18.53 6.70
CA PHE A 426 -9.15 17.30 7.27
C PHE A 426 -10.40 16.90 6.51
N CYS A 427 -10.43 15.68 5.99
CA CYS A 427 -11.61 15.16 5.29
C CYS A 427 -11.82 13.66 5.56
N PRO A 428 -13.06 13.16 5.43
CA PRO A 428 -13.33 11.73 5.44
C PRO A 428 -12.50 10.99 4.40
N ASN A 429 -12.29 9.68 4.60
CA ASN A 429 -11.60 8.82 3.62
C ASN A 429 -12.56 8.42 2.48
N LEU A 430 -13.22 9.42 1.91
CA LEU A 430 -14.18 9.29 0.82
C LEU A 430 -13.60 10.04 -0.38
N ALA A 431 -13.30 9.32 -1.45
CA ALA A 431 -12.81 9.93 -2.69
C ALA A 431 -13.80 11.01 -3.17
N TYR A 432 -15.09 10.65 -3.22
CA TYR A 432 -16.20 11.48 -3.62
C TYR A 432 -17.34 11.41 -2.59
N GLU A 433 -18.28 12.36 -2.64
CA GLU A 433 -19.42 12.37 -1.70
C GLU A 433 -20.35 11.15 -1.85
N ILE A 434 -20.39 10.58 -3.05
CA ILE A 434 -21.13 9.38 -3.43
C ILE A 434 -20.11 8.36 -3.93
N ALA A 435 -20.14 7.14 -3.39
CA ALA A 435 -19.28 6.06 -3.87
C ALA A 435 -19.61 5.75 -5.34
N LEU A 436 -18.60 5.80 -6.20
CA LEU A 436 -18.76 5.62 -7.64
C LEU A 436 -18.58 4.16 -8.10
N SER A 437 -18.05 3.30 -7.21
CA SER A 437 -17.83 1.87 -7.48
C SER A 437 -17.94 1.02 -6.22
N ALA A 438 -18.11 -0.30 -6.38
CA ALA A 438 -18.12 -1.26 -5.28
C ALA A 438 -16.79 -1.31 -4.52
N ASP A 439 -15.66 -1.04 -5.20
CA ASP A 439 -14.33 -0.91 -4.57
C ASP A 439 -14.28 0.24 -3.54
N GLN A 440 -15.05 1.30 -3.76
CA GLN A 440 -15.09 2.47 -2.87
C GLN A 440 -16.10 2.33 -1.72
N THR A 441 -16.80 1.19 -1.64
CA THR A 441 -17.84 0.99 -0.62
C THR A 441 -17.22 0.60 0.72
N ASN A 442 -17.28 1.49 1.70
CA ASN A 442 -16.84 1.19 3.07
C ASN A 442 -18.01 0.72 3.94
N ASN A 443 -18.10 -0.59 4.17
CA ASN A 443 -19.13 -1.20 5.01
C ASN A 443 -18.78 -1.24 6.51
N THR A 444 -17.64 -0.67 6.91
CA THR A 444 -17.11 -0.81 8.29
C THR A 444 -17.24 0.46 9.13
N VAL A 445 -17.29 1.64 8.49
CA VAL A 445 -17.34 2.94 9.20
C VAL A 445 -18.33 3.88 8.52
N THR A 446 -19.25 4.46 9.29
CA THR A 446 -20.25 5.40 8.78
C THR A 446 -19.64 6.75 8.38
N LYS A 447 -20.25 7.44 7.41
CA LYS A 447 -19.84 8.80 7.00
C LYS A 447 -19.84 9.77 8.19
N GLU A 448 -20.85 9.70 9.04
CA GLU A 448 -20.95 10.53 10.25
C GLU A 448 -19.77 10.33 11.21
N SER A 449 -19.37 9.08 11.47
CA SER A 449 -18.21 8.77 12.31
C SER A 449 -16.90 9.33 11.73
N GLN A 450 -16.73 9.24 10.40
CA GLN A 450 -15.58 9.82 9.72
C GLN A 450 -15.57 11.36 9.80
N CYS A 451 -16.72 12.01 9.64
CA CYS A 451 -16.83 13.47 9.78
C CYS A 451 -16.49 13.93 11.21
N LYS A 452 -17.03 13.26 12.23
CA LYS A 452 -16.68 13.54 13.65
C LYS A 452 -15.17 13.41 13.89
N ARG A 453 -14.54 12.39 13.32
CA ARG A 453 -13.08 12.21 13.40
C ARG A 453 -12.31 13.37 12.77
N CYS A 454 -12.80 13.96 11.68
CA CYS A 454 -12.16 15.11 11.05
C CYS A 454 -12.19 16.34 11.96
N VAL A 455 -13.30 16.56 12.69
CA VAL A 455 -13.40 17.62 13.70
C VAL A 455 -12.39 17.41 14.82
N THR A 456 -12.36 16.22 15.40
CA THR A 456 -11.38 15.88 16.46
C THR A 456 -9.93 16.03 15.98
N ASN A 457 -9.64 15.60 14.75
CA ASN A 457 -8.30 15.73 14.18
C ASN A 457 -7.90 17.21 14.01
N LYS A 458 -8.84 18.06 13.56
CA LYS A 458 -8.61 19.50 13.44
C LYS A 458 -8.29 20.12 14.80
N GLU A 459 -9.14 19.89 15.80
CA GLU A 459 -8.95 20.41 17.16
C GLU A 459 -7.60 19.97 17.74
N THR A 460 -7.28 18.69 17.60
CA THR A 460 -6.00 18.12 18.06
C THR A 460 -4.81 18.78 17.37
N PHE A 461 -4.90 19.08 16.07
CA PHE A 461 -3.83 19.73 15.32
C PHE A 461 -3.66 21.20 15.74
N ASP A 462 -4.76 21.91 15.97
CA ASP A 462 -4.74 23.29 16.47
C ASP A 462 -4.09 23.36 17.86
N ASP A 463 -4.42 22.44 18.76
CA ASP A 463 -3.81 22.33 20.09
C ASP A 463 -2.30 22.08 20.00
N LEU A 464 -1.86 21.21 19.08
CA LEU A 464 -0.44 20.93 18.86
C LEU A 464 0.31 22.16 18.34
N LEU A 465 -0.31 22.97 17.47
CA LEU A 465 0.28 24.23 16.99
C LEU A 465 0.45 25.24 18.14
N GLN A 466 -0.56 25.38 19.01
CA GLN A 466 -0.49 26.25 20.19
C GLN A 466 0.61 25.81 21.16
N GLN A 467 0.73 24.50 21.42
CA GLN A 467 1.80 23.95 22.27
C GLN A 467 3.19 24.24 21.69
N GLN A 468 3.37 24.12 20.37
CA GLN A 468 4.65 24.43 19.71
C GLN A 468 5.01 25.92 19.84
N GLN A 469 4.04 26.82 19.70
CA GLN A 469 4.25 28.27 19.85
C GLN A 469 4.61 28.66 21.28
N ASN A 470 3.97 28.05 22.29
CA ASN A 470 4.27 28.32 23.71
C ASN A 470 5.69 27.87 24.11
N ILE A 471 6.16 26.74 23.54
CA ILE A 471 7.53 26.26 23.74
C ILE A 471 8.54 27.19 23.04
N GLY A 472 8.24 27.65 21.83
CA GLY A 472 9.09 28.58 21.06
C GLY A 472 9.16 29.99 21.65
N GLY A 473 8.07 30.48 22.24
CA GLY A 473 8.00 31.81 22.88
C GLY A 473 8.79 31.91 24.18
N SER A 474 9.02 30.79 24.87
CA SER A 474 9.79 30.76 26.12
C SER A 474 11.32 30.83 25.90
N ASN A 475 11.80 30.55 24.68
CA ASN A 475 13.23 30.57 24.33
C ASN A 475 13.67 31.84 23.57
N ASN A 476 12.75 32.75 23.22
CA ASN A 476 13.02 33.94 22.40
C ASN A 476 12.89 35.25 23.18
N LEU A 477 13.56 35.37 24.33
CA LEU A 477 13.72 36.65 25.04
C LEU A 477 14.92 37.48 24.56
N GLU A 478 15.76 36.97 23.66
CA GLU A 478 16.88 37.75 23.10
C GLU A 478 17.07 37.51 21.59
N MET A 479 16.44 38.38 20.80
CA MET A 479 16.91 38.98 19.54
C MET A 479 15.71 39.28 18.63
N GLY A 480 15.36 40.56 18.56
CA GLY A 480 14.36 41.07 17.65
C GLY A 480 14.83 40.95 16.19
N THR A 481 14.04 40.24 15.39
CA THR A 481 13.63 40.51 13.99
C THR A 481 13.25 39.20 13.30
N THR A 482 12.03 38.73 13.54
CA THR A 482 11.43 37.69 12.68
C THR A 482 10.04 38.15 12.28
N GLY A 483 9.83 38.39 10.98
CA GLY A 483 8.51 38.69 10.44
C GLY A 483 7.50 37.63 10.85
N ASN A 484 6.33 38.07 11.33
CA ASN A 484 5.20 37.20 11.70
C ASN A 484 4.82 36.30 10.52
N LYS A 485 5.24 35.02 10.55
CA LYS A 485 4.72 33.99 9.66
C LYS A 485 3.20 33.94 9.89
N ALA A 486 2.41 33.94 8.82
CA ALA A 486 0.96 33.82 8.94
C ALA A 486 0.62 32.51 9.67
N GLU A 487 -0.37 32.57 10.57
CA GLU A 487 -0.83 31.41 11.33
C GLU A 487 -1.36 30.33 10.37
N CYS A 488 -1.04 29.06 10.65
CA CYS A 488 -1.47 27.93 9.82
C CYS A 488 -3.01 27.81 9.85
N GLN A 489 -3.63 27.72 8.68
CA GLN A 489 -5.09 27.59 8.57
C GLN A 489 -5.53 26.13 8.65
N SER A 490 -6.43 25.79 9.56
CA SER A 490 -7.02 24.45 9.65
C SER A 490 -8.45 24.41 9.12
N LEU A 491 -8.75 23.51 8.18
CA LEU A 491 -10.02 23.45 7.43
C LEU A 491 -10.59 22.03 7.36
N ILE A 492 -11.92 21.91 7.27
CA ILE A 492 -12.63 20.62 7.11
C ILE A 492 -13.37 20.62 5.78
N PHE A 493 -13.35 19.49 5.09
CA PHE A 493 -14.04 19.25 3.82
C PHE A 493 -14.90 17.99 3.87
N SER A 494 -15.89 17.89 2.98
CA SER A 494 -16.83 16.77 2.93
C SER A 494 -16.22 15.51 2.28
N SER A 495 -15.21 15.69 1.43
CA SER A 495 -14.55 14.62 0.66
C SER A 495 -13.14 15.00 0.21
N ILE A 496 -12.38 13.99 -0.22
CA ILE A 496 -11.02 14.18 -0.77
C ILE A 496 -11.07 14.98 -2.07
N SER A 497 -12.07 14.74 -2.92
CA SER A 497 -12.26 15.50 -4.16
C SER A 497 -12.43 17.01 -3.90
N GLU A 498 -13.17 17.38 -2.85
CA GLU A 498 -13.36 18.78 -2.48
C GLU A 498 -12.04 19.43 -2.01
N CYS A 499 -11.25 18.73 -1.18
CA CYS A 499 -9.91 19.17 -0.78
C CYS A 499 -9.01 19.41 -2.00
N ILE A 500 -8.87 18.42 -2.87
CA ILE A 500 -7.98 18.51 -4.05
C ILE A 500 -8.46 19.60 -5.00
N ASN A 501 -9.77 19.76 -5.18
CA ASN A 501 -10.34 20.85 -5.96
C ASN A 501 -10.01 22.22 -5.36
N TRP A 502 -10.07 22.37 -4.04
CA TRP A 502 -9.71 23.61 -3.35
C TRP A 502 -8.22 23.94 -3.50
N ILE A 503 -7.35 22.93 -3.40
CA ILE A 503 -5.90 23.04 -3.60
C ILE A 503 -5.58 23.47 -5.04
N CYS A 504 -6.03 22.70 -6.04
CA CYS A 504 -5.67 22.91 -7.44
C CYS A 504 -6.27 24.20 -8.02
N LYS A 505 -7.41 24.67 -7.49
CA LYS A 505 -7.98 25.98 -7.84
C LYS A 505 -7.34 27.15 -7.08
N ARG A 506 -6.34 26.89 -6.23
CA ARG A 506 -5.61 27.90 -5.43
C ARG A 506 -6.52 28.82 -4.62
N LYS A 507 -7.65 28.31 -4.12
CA LYS A 507 -8.63 29.10 -3.35
C LYS A 507 -8.06 29.72 -2.06
N TRP A 508 -6.92 29.21 -1.58
CA TRP A 508 -6.17 29.79 -0.46
C TRP A 508 -5.57 31.17 -0.77
N GLU A 509 -5.25 31.47 -2.03
CA GLU A 509 -4.75 32.79 -2.43
C GLU A 509 -5.82 33.87 -2.22
N GLU A 510 -7.10 33.56 -2.50
CA GLU A 510 -8.24 34.46 -2.29
C GLU A 510 -8.41 34.80 -0.80
N ASN A 511 -8.34 33.79 0.07
CA ASN A 511 -8.44 33.96 1.53
C ASN A 511 -7.28 34.81 2.10
N ARG A 512 -6.09 34.73 1.50
CA ARG A 512 -4.93 35.51 1.89
C ARG A 512 -5.04 36.98 1.48
N VAL A 513 -5.54 37.26 0.28
CA VAL A 513 -5.77 38.65 -0.18
C VAL A 513 -6.77 39.37 0.74
N VAL A 514 -7.81 38.67 1.19
CA VAL A 514 -8.77 39.24 2.15
C VAL A 514 -8.12 39.52 3.51
N SER A 515 -7.33 38.58 4.03
CA SER A 515 -6.65 38.74 5.32
C SER A 515 -5.49 39.76 5.30
N GLU A 516 -4.78 39.91 4.19
CA GLU A 516 -3.79 40.98 3.98
C GLU A 516 -4.46 42.36 3.82
N LYS A 517 -5.60 42.46 3.13
CA LYS A 517 -6.40 43.70 3.06
C LYS A 517 -6.98 44.10 4.42
N LEU A 518 -7.44 43.13 5.21
CA LEU A 518 -7.87 43.35 6.60
C LEU A 518 -6.71 43.80 7.50
N ARG A 519 -5.51 43.22 7.33
CA ARG A 519 -4.30 43.64 8.07
C ARG A 519 -3.79 45.03 7.66
N LYS A 520 -3.98 45.45 6.41
CA LYS A 520 -3.58 46.78 5.92
C LYS A 520 -4.64 47.87 6.17
N GLY A 521 -5.79 47.53 6.75
CA GLY A 521 -6.83 48.51 7.10
C GLY A 521 -7.65 49.03 5.92
N ASP A 522 -7.52 48.43 4.74
CA ASP A 522 -8.07 48.97 3.47
C ASP A 522 -9.53 48.57 3.18
N LEU A 523 -10.29 48.10 4.18
CA LEU A 523 -11.72 47.80 4.02
C LEU A 523 -12.56 48.42 5.13
N LEU A 524 -12.60 49.76 5.13
CA LEU A 524 -13.73 50.52 5.66
C LEU A 524 -14.63 50.94 4.50
N ASN A 525 -15.52 50.03 4.08
CA ASN A 525 -16.93 50.29 3.75
C ASN A 525 -17.52 49.20 2.83
N ASN A 526 -18.67 48.67 3.26
CA ASN A 526 -19.71 48.01 2.49
C ASN A 526 -19.36 46.75 1.69
N SER A 527 -19.46 45.58 2.33
CA SER A 527 -20.37 44.49 1.91
C SER A 527 -20.31 43.34 2.91
N LYS A 528 -21.49 42.81 3.28
CA LYS A 528 -21.68 41.67 4.18
C LYS A 528 -20.90 40.45 3.67
N VAL A 529 -19.84 40.07 4.36
CA VAL A 529 -19.26 38.73 4.26
C VAL A 529 -20.14 37.80 5.08
N SER A 530 -20.88 36.93 4.41
CA SER A 530 -21.66 35.86 5.02
C SER A 530 -20.72 34.86 5.68
N ILE A 531 -20.67 34.90 7.01
CA ILE A 531 -20.07 33.89 7.85
C ILE A 531 -20.97 32.66 7.76
N ASN A 532 -20.45 31.55 7.26
CA ASN A 532 -21.16 30.26 7.31
C ASN A 532 -21.05 29.71 8.74
N ARG A 533 -21.84 30.28 9.64
CA ARG A 533 -22.23 29.69 10.92
C ARG A 533 -23.61 29.11 10.68
N ASP A 534 -23.73 27.78 10.81
CA ASP A 534 -24.92 27.10 11.32
C ASP A 534 -24.64 25.59 11.33
N TRP A 535 -24.13 25.11 12.47
CA TRP A 535 -24.24 23.72 12.91
C TRP A 535 -24.46 23.74 14.42
N THR A 536 -25.70 24.02 14.82
CA THR A 536 -26.23 23.65 16.14
C THR A 536 -27.71 23.32 16.01
N ASP A 537 -28.01 22.04 16.24
CA ASP A 537 -29.20 21.44 16.82
C ASP A 537 -30.60 21.49 16.15
N GLU A 538 -31.11 20.26 16.01
CA GLU A 538 -32.50 19.77 15.94
C GLU A 538 -33.17 19.45 14.59
N PRO A 539 -34.02 18.37 14.57
CA PRO A 539 -34.30 17.56 13.38
C PRO A 539 -35.69 17.86 12.81
N VAL A 540 -35.81 17.98 11.47
CA VAL A 540 -37.13 17.98 10.82
C VAL A 540 -37.12 17.15 9.53
N MET A 541 -38.04 16.19 9.54
CA MET A 541 -38.47 15.31 8.46
C MET A 541 -39.17 16.05 7.31
N ASN A 542 -39.22 15.34 6.18
CA ASN A 542 -40.09 15.46 5.00
C ASN A 542 -39.50 16.12 3.76
N GLY A 543 -39.58 15.35 2.67
CA GLY A 543 -38.95 15.64 1.39
C GLY A 543 -39.65 16.68 0.55
N THR A 544 -38.99 17.08 -0.53
CA THR A 544 -39.51 16.91 -1.88
C THR A 544 -38.39 17.19 -2.89
N CYS A 545 -38.36 16.36 -3.94
CA CYS A 545 -37.53 16.55 -5.12
C CYS A 545 -37.91 17.84 -5.84
N ILE A 546 -36.95 18.55 -6.42
CA ILE A 546 -37.18 19.43 -7.57
C ILE A 546 -36.11 19.16 -8.63
N SER A 547 -36.63 18.82 -9.81
CA SER A 547 -36.01 18.39 -11.04
C SER A 547 -35.43 19.51 -11.91
N ASP A 548 -34.48 19.10 -12.75
CA ASP A 548 -34.21 19.56 -14.13
C ASP A 548 -34.09 21.05 -14.43
N THR A 549 -32.90 21.45 -14.89
CA THR A 549 -32.81 22.42 -15.98
C THR A 549 -31.69 22.04 -16.95
N LYS A 550 -32.12 21.81 -18.20
CA LYS A 550 -31.34 21.41 -19.37
C LYS A 550 -30.28 22.46 -19.72
N VAL A 551 -29.04 22.01 -19.96
CA VAL A 551 -28.03 22.77 -20.72
C VAL A 551 -27.83 22.08 -22.07
N THR A 552 -27.96 22.87 -23.13
CA THR A 552 -27.84 22.44 -24.53
C THR A 552 -26.37 22.54 -24.97
N ASN A 553 -25.82 21.41 -25.44
CA ASN A 553 -24.47 21.36 -26.03
C ASN A 553 -24.53 21.67 -27.53
N LYS A 554 -23.69 22.60 -27.98
CA LYS A 554 -23.27 22.73 -29.39
C LYS A 554 -21.92 22.04 -29.55
N VAL A 555 -21.87 21.06 -30.43
CA VAL A 555 -20.68 20.32 -30.86
C VAL A 555 -20.17 20.94 -32.15
N GLU A 556 -18.88 21.28 -32.20
CA GLU A 556 -18.14 21.45 -33.45
C GLU A 556 -17.00 20.45 -33.51
N SER A 557 -16.89 19.82 -34.68
CA SER A 557 -16.06 18.69 -35.03
C SER A 557 -14.70 19.13 -35.59
N GLY A 558 -13.62 18.40 -35.25
CA GLY A 558 -12.32 18.56 -35.89
C GLY A 558 -11.41 17.34 -35.71
N GLN A 559 -11.44 16.47 -36.73
CA GLN A 559 -10.44 15.55 -37.30
C GLN A 559 -9.29 14.96 -36.44
N GLY A 560 -9.09 13.65 -36.60
CA GLY A 560 -8.18 12.81 -35.80
C GLY A 560 -6.84 12.46 -36.45
N LEU A 561 -6.11 11.57 -35.76
CA LEU A 561 -4.94 10.82 -36.24
C LEU A 561 -4.73 9.57 -35.34
N GLN A 562 -4.24 8.49 -35.96
CA GLN A 562 -4.09 7.13 -35.44
C GLN A 562 -2.77 6.88 -34.68
N ASN A 563 -2.83 5.91 -33.75
CA ASN A 563 -1.83 4.93 -33.28
C ASN A 563 -0.37 5.33 -33.00
N SER A 564 0.14 5.05 -31.79
CA SER A 564 1.02 3.91 -31.46
C SER A 564 1.81 4.12 -30.16
N ASP A 565 1.90 3.06 -29.36
CA ASP A 565 3.01 2.62 -28.49
C ASP A 565 3.54 3.46 -27.30
N GLU A 566 3.74 2.70 -26.21
CA GLU A 566 4.77 2.80 -25.16
C GLU A 566 5.11 4.18 -24.58
N GLY A 567 4.80 4.38 -23.29
CA GLY A 567 5.22 5.57 -22.56
C GLY A 567 5.46 5.29 -21.09
N VAL A 568 6.70 4.96 -20.73
CA VAL A 568 7.24 5.19 -19.38
C VAL A 568 7.24 6.71 -19.18
N TYR A 569 6.33 7.23 -18.36
CA TYR A 569 6.17 8.67 -18.14
C TYR A 569 7.31 9.23 -17.29
N LYS A 570 8.45 9.57 -17.93
CA LYS A 570 9.36 10.62 -17.46
C LYS A 570 8.95 11.92 -18.14
N TYR A 571 8.37 12.86 -17.39
CA TYR A 571 8.12 14.21 -17.88
C TYR A 571 8.87 15.24 -17.04
N SER A 572 9.94 15.76 -17.63
CA SER A 572 10.44 17.11 -17.36
C SER A 572 9.91 18.01 -18.47
N ASN A 573 8.93 18.87 -18.18
CA ASN A 573 8.60 20.00 -19.03
C ASN A 573 8.07 21.15 -18.18
N HIS A 574 8.95 22.14 -17.94
CA HIS A 574 8.54 23.47 -17.54
C HIS A 574 7.78 24.10 -18.71
N ALA A 575 6.46 24.21 -18.59
CA ALA A 575 5.67 25.07 -19.47
C ALA A 575 5.99 26.54 -19.14
N SER A 576 6.46 27.27 -20.15
CA SER A 576 7.00 28.62 -20.08
C SER A 576 5.95 29.73 -19.89
N GLY A 577 4.92 29.49 -19.06
CA GLY A 577 3.85 30.45 -18.75
C GLY A 577 3.51 30.59 -17.26
N ASP A 578 4.19 29.86 -16.37
CA ASP A 578 3.83 29.72 -14.95
C ASP A 578 4.84 30.39 -13.98
N ALA A 579 5.71 31.26 -14.50
CA ALA A 579 6.88 31.78 -13.77
C ALA A 579 6.56 32.65 -12.55
N ASP A 580 5.33 33.16 -12.41
CA ASP A 580 4.87 34.00 -11.28
C ASP A 580 4.01 33.26 -10.25
N ARG A 581 3.80 31.94 -10.40
CA ARG A 581 2.94 31.19 -9.49
C ARG A 581 3.75 30.51 -8.38
N ARG A 582 3.43 30.84 -7.13
CA ARG A 582 4.04 30.21 -5.95
C ARG A 582 3.90 28.69 -6.00
N HIS A 583 4.97 27.96 -5.75
CA HIS A 583 4.98 26.50 -5.70
C HIS A 583 4.17 25.98 -4.50
N VAL A 584 3.47 24.85 -4.68
CA VAL A 584 2.61 24.23 -3.65
C VAL A 584 3.05 22.80 -3.40
N GLU A 585 3.35 22.49 -2.14
CA GLU A 585 3.70 21.16 -1.65
C GLU A 585 2.56 20.63 -0.79
N VAL A 586 2.02 19.45 -1.10
CA VAL A 586 0.91 18.83 -0.37
C VAL A 586 1.34 17.48 0.18
N LEU A 587 1.41 17.33 1.50
CA LEU A 587 1.60 16.04 2.14
C LEU A 587 0.25 15.37 2.43
N ILE A 588 0.04 14.16 1.89
CA ILE A 588 -1.15 13.33 2.14
C ILE A 588 -0.74 12.09 2.94
N THR A 589 -1.20 11.98 4.19
CA THR A 589 -0.80 10.87 5.07
C THR A 589 -1.80 10.56 6.20
N GLY A 590 -1.49 9.56 7.04
CA GLY A 590 -2.27 9.15 8.21
C GLY A 590 -3.20 7.96 7.97
N SER A 591 -3.56 7.70 6.71
CA SER A 591 -4.45 6.60 6.32
C SER A 591 -4.17 6.14 4.89
N LEU A 592 -4.08 4.82 4.70
CA LEU A 592 -4.01 4.22 3.37
C LEU A 592 -5.26 4.52 2.54
N HIS A 593 -6.44 4.57 3.15
CA HIS A 593 -7.69 4.89 2.45
C HIS A 593 -7.73 6.35 1.99
N LEU A 594 -7.13 7.27 2.75
CA LEU A 594 -6.99 8.68 2.34
C LEU A 594 -6.09 8.77 1.12
N VAL A 595 -4.94 8.11 1.16
CA VAL A 595 -3.96 8.08 0.07
C VAL A 595 -4.56 7.45 -1.19
N GLY A 596 -5.26 6.32 -1.06
CA GLY A 596 -5.96 5.69 -2.18
C GLY A 596 -7.04 6.56 -2.78
N GLY A 597 -7.90 7.16 -1.95
CA GLY A 597 -8.91 8.11 -2.43
C GLY A 597 -8.30 9.34 -3.11
N ALA A 598 -7.16 9.83 -2.62
CA ALA A 598 -6.43 10.92 -3.26
C ALA A 598 -5.85 10.50 -4.61
N LEU A 599 -5.23 9.32 -4.71
CA LEU A 599 -4.74 8.78 -5.98
C LEU A 599 -5.86 8.68 -7.01
N ARG A 600 -7.03 8.17 -6.62
CA ARG A 600 -8.19 8.09 -7.50
C ARG A 600 -8.58 9.46 -8.07
N VAL A 601 -8.76 10.46 -7.20
CA VAL A 601 -9.12 11.81 -7.63
C VAL A 601 -8.04 12.44 -8.51
N LEU A 602 -6.76 12.22 -8.20
CA LEU A 602 -5.65 12.75 -8.99
C LEU A 602 -5.56 12.11 -10.38
N TRP A 603 -5.80 10.80 -10.49
CA TRP A 603 -5.86 10.11 -11.79
C TRP A 603 -7.04 10.58 -12.63
N ASP A 604 -8.23 10.69 -12.03
CA ASP A 604 -9.42 11.20 -12.73
C ASP A 604 -9.14 12.60 -13.31
N ARG A 605 -8.42 13.46 -12.57
CA ARG A 605 -7.99 14.80 -13.02
C ARG A 605 -6.89 14.83 -14.09
N GLN A 606 -6.07 13.80 -14.21
CA GLN A 606 -5.07 13.72 -15.29
C GLN A 606 -5.70 13.32 -16.62
N LEU A 607 -6.89 12.71 -16.58
CA LEU A 607 -7.66 12.32 -17.75
C LEU A 607 -8.58 13.44 -18.27
N GLU A 608 -8.90 14.43 -17.42
CA GLU A 608 -9.59 15.68 -17.75
C GLU A 608 -8.66 16.69 -18.42
#